data_AF-A0A962RL23-F1
#
_entry.id   AF-A0A962RL23-F1
#
_cell.length_a   1.000
_cell.length_b   1.000
_cell.length_c   1.000
_cell.angle_alpha   90.00
_cell.angle_beta   90.00
_cell.angle_gamma   90.00
#
_symmetry.space_group_name_H-M   'P 1'
#
loop_
_entity.id
_entity.type
_entity.pdbx_description
1 polymer ?
#
loop_
_entity_poly.entity_id
_entity_poly.type
_entity_poly.pdbx_seq_one_letter_code
_entity_poly.pdbx_strand_id
1 'polypeptide(L)'
;MGRLQRFRLDMESVMDQAAEGRTPEPSRLQTLRREIEQLEQERKLLPAQALWLRLVLLQAEQGEQSEAFREQAARLTEQTNEQLARRDAAAQQALIEANEDYRRAELEIVRDYMTRDFVDEQSRQRALRQRLQELRSVYYSGRSTAPDR
;
A
#
# COMPACT_ATOMS: atom_id res chain seq x y z
N MET A 1 -12.96 -0.47 -26.54
CA MET A 1 -11.63 -0.39 -25.89
C MET A 1 -11.80 0.23 -24.51
N GLY A 2 -11.28 -0.40 -23.46
CA GLY A 2 -11.37 0.12 -22.09
C GLY A 2 -10.40 1.29 -21.83
N ARG A 3 -10.74 2.19 -20.91
CA ARG A 3 -9.94 3.39 -20.55
C ARG A 3 -8.49 3.06 -20.17
N LEU A 4 -8.29 2.04 -19.34
CA LEU A 4 -6.96 1.55 -18.93
C LEU A 4 -6.13 1.04 -20.12
N GLN A 5 -6.78 0.39 -21.08
CA GLN A 5 -6.12 -0.11 -22.28
C GLN A 5 -5.66 1.04 -23.18
N ARG A 6 -6.46 2.10 -23.29
CA ARG A 6 -6.07 3.33 -23.99
C ARG A 6 -4.90 4.03 -23.30
N PHE A 7 -5.00 4.24 -21.98
CA PHE A 7 -3.92 4.80 -21.17
C PHE A 7 -2.59 4.05 -21.38
N ARG A 8 -2.63 2.71 -21.36
CA ARG A 8 -1.44 1.89 -21.57
C ARG A 8 -0.82 2.11 -22.96
N LEU A 9 -1.63 2.08 -24.02
CA LEU A 9 -1.15 2.34 -25.38
C LEU A 9 -0.58 3.75 -25.53
N ASP A 10 -1.20 4.73 -24.87
CA ASP A 10 -0.75 6.11 -24.89
C ASP A 10 0.59 6.30 -24.17
N MET A 11 0.79 5.60 -23.03
CA MET A 11 2.06 5.57 -22.31
C MET A 11 3.15 4.85 -23.10
N GLU A 12 2.86 3.67 -23.68
CA GLU A 12 3.81 2.93 -24.52
C GLU A 12 4.30 3.81 -25.68
N SER A 13 3.38 4.51 -26.34
CA SER A 13 3.73 5.44 -27.41
C SER A 13 4.61 6.62 -26.95
N VAL A 14 4.41 7.14 -25.74
CA VAL A 14 5.27 8.20 -25.18
C VAL A 14 6.67 7.65 -24.86
N MET A 15 6.76 6.43 -24.32
CA MET A 15 8.04 5.78 -24.05
C MET A 15 8.83 5.55 -25.33
N ASP A 16 8.18 5.06 -26.40
CA ASP A 16 8.80 4.86 -27.70
C ASP A 16 9.30 6.19 -28.29
N GLN A 17 8.48 7.25 -28.21
CA GLN A 17 8.90 8.58 -28.67
C GLN A 17 10.10 9.12 -27.89
N ALA A 18 10.09 8.97 -26.56
CA ALA A 18 11.21 9.39 -25.72
C ALA A 18 12.49 8.60 -26.03
N ALA A 19 12.39 7.28 -26.25
CA ALA A 19 13.52 6.43 -26.63
C ALA A 19 14.10 6.80 -28.00
N GLU A 20 13.24 7.24 -28.93
CA GLU A 20 13.63 7.75 -30.24
C GLU A 20 14.11 9.23 -30.20
N GLY A 21 14.18 9.85 -29.03
CA GLY A 21 14.57 11.26 -28.87
C GLY A 21 13.55 12.26 -29.44
N ARG A 22 12.31 11.82 -29.68
CA ARG A 22 11.19 12.65 -30.14
C ARG A 22 10.41 13.17 -28.95
N THR A 23 10.12 14.47 -28.95
CA THR A 23 9.29 15.09 -27.92
C THR A 23 7.81 14.83 -28.22
N PRO A 24 7.05 14.17 -27.31
CA PRO A 24 5.62 13.97 -27.49
C PRO A 24 4.84 15.28 -27.46
N GLU A 25 3.61 15.27 -27.99
CA GLU A 25 2.74 16.44 -27.91
C GLU A 25 2.46 16.87 -26.45
N PRO A 26 2.62 18.16 -26.10
CA PRO A 26 2.40 18.64 -24.73
C PRO A 26 0.98 18.38 -24.20
N SER A 27 -0.03 18.47 -25.07
CA SER A 27 -1.44 18.17 -24.76
C SER A 27 -1.65 16.72 -24.32
N ARG A 28 -0.92 15.78 -24.96
CA ARG A 28 -0.95 14.36 -24.63
C ARG A 28 -0.27 14.10 -23.29
N LEU A 29 0.90 14.70 -23.05
CA LEU A 29 1.59 14.61 -21.77
C LEU A 29 0.72 15.14 -20.62
N GLN A 30 0.03 16.26 -20.82
CA GLN A 30 -0.88 16.81 -19.81
C GLN A 30 -2.07 15.90 -19.54
N THR A 31 -2.65 15.29 -20.59
CA THR A 31 -3.73 14.30 -20.44
C THR A 31 -3.26 13.10 -19.61
N LEU A 32 -2.09 12.53 -19.94
CA LEU A 32 -1.53 11.38 -19.23
C LEU A 32 -1.18 11.70 -17.77
N ARG A 33 -0.68 12.91 -17.47
CA ARG A 33 -0.45 13.37 -16.08
C ARG A 33 -1.74 13.30 -15.25
N ARG A 34 -2.83 13.85 -15.77
CA ARG A 34 -4.15 13.81 -15.10
C ARG A 34 -4.68 12.38 -14.97
N GLU A 35 -4.46 11.54 -15.97
CA GLU A 35 -4.88 10.13 -15.89
C GLU A 35 -4.09 9.35 -14.85
N ILE A 36 -2.78 9.58 -14.71
CA ILE A 36 -1.97 8.96 -13.64
C ILE A 36 -2.51 9.38 -12.26
N GLU A 37 -2.76 10.67 -12.05
CA GLU A 37 -3.33 11.19 -10.79
C GLU A 37 -4.68 10.54 -10.48
N GLN A 38 -5.57 10.45 -11.48
CA GLN A 38 -6.87 9.84 -11.28
C GLN A 38 -6.77 8.33 -10.99
N LEU A 39 -5.90 7.60 -11.70
CA LEU A 39 -5.70 6.17 -11.48
C LEU A 39 -5.06 5.87 -10.11
N GLU A 40 -4.18 6.73 -9.63
CA GLU A 40 -3.63 6.65 -8.27
C GLU A 40 -4.72 6.90 -7.21
N GLN A 41 -5.55 7.92 -7.38
CA GLN A 41 -6.69 8.20 -6.49
C GLN A 41 -7.72 7.07 -6.47
N GLU A 42 -8.00 6.46 -7.62
CA GLU A 42 -8.87 5.29 -7.78
C GLU A 42 -8.21 3.99 -7.27
N ARG A 43 -6.97 4.05 -6.75
CA ARG A 43 -6.18 2.90 -6.28
C ARG A 43 -5.94 1.83 -7.34
N LYS A 44 -5.95 2.22 -8.62
CA LYS A 44 -5.65 1.36 -9.77
C LYS A 44 -4.16 1.36 -10.12
N LEU A 45 -3.39 2.30 -9.57
CA LEU A 45 -1.94 2.35 -9.64
C LEU A 45 -1.35 2.42 -8.24
N LEU A 46 -0.26 1.68 -8.01
CA LEU A 46 0.54 1.82 -6.79
C LEU A 46 1.33 3.14 -6.85
N PRO A 47 1.62 3.80 -5.70
CA PRO A 47 2.37 5.06 -5.69
C PRO A 47 3.73 4.96 -6.40
N ALA A 48 4.44 3.85 -6.23
CA ALA A 48 5.72 3.61 -6.93
C ALA A 48 5.56 3.49 -8.45
N GLN A 49 4.46 2.89 -8.92
CA GLN A 49 4.15 2.82 -10.35
C GLN A 49 3.78 4.20 -10.90
N ALA A 50 2.96 4.96 -10.16
CA ALA A 50 2.60 6.33 -10.51
C ALA A 50 3.84 7.24 -10.59
N LEU A 51 4.79 7.11 -9.65
CA LEU A 51 6.08 7.81 -9.69
C LEU A 51 6.85 7.49 -10.96
N TRP A 52 7.03 6.20 -11.28
CA TRP A 52 7.77 5.80 -12.48
C TRP A 52 7.13 6.39 -13.75
N LEU A 53 5.81 6.32 -13.88
CA LEU A 53 5.08 6.90 -15.01
C LEU A 53 5.25 8.42 -15.09
N ARG A 54 5.19 9.14 -13.96
CA ARG A 54 5.44 10.59 -13.89
C ARG A 54 6.85 10.95 -14.33
N LEU A 55 7.85 10.17 -13.92
CA LEU A 55 9.25 10.36 -14.32
C LEU A 55 9.45 10.15 -15.82
N VAL A 56 8.79 9.14 -16.41
CA VAL A 56 8.80 8.92 -17.86
C VAL A 56 8.22 10.14 -18.61
N LEU A 57 7.07 10.67 -18.17
CA LEU A 57 6.48 11.86 -18.78
C LEU A 57 7.37 13.10 -18.63
N LEU A 58 8.06 13.23 -17.50
CA LEU A 58 8.99 14.32 -17.24
C LEU A 58 10.24 14.22 -18.14
N GLN A 59 10.81 13.02 -18.28
CA GLN A 59 11.93 12.75 -19.16
C GLN A 59 11.58 13.04 -20.62
N ALA A 60 10.38 12.66 -21.06
CA ALA A 60 9.91 12.91 -22.42
C ALA A 60 9.70 14.41 -22.72
N GLU A 61 9.34 15.21 -21.71
CA GLU A 61 9.15 16.65 -21.84
C GLU A 61 10.47 17.44 -21.83
N GLN A 62 11.39 17.08 -20.92
CA GLN A 62 12.56 17.92 -20.59
C GLN A 62 13.88 17.32 -21.06
N GLY A 63 13.90 16.04 -21.44
CA GLY A 63 15.11 15.28 -21.73
C GLY A 63 15.87 14.90 -20.45
N GLU A 64 16.39 13.67 -20.43
CA GLU A 64 17.04 13.06 -19.25
C GLU A 64 18.24 13.87 -18.71
N GLN A 65 18.98 14.52 -19.62
CA GLN A 65 20.19 15.24 -19.25
C GLN A 65 19.92 16.64 -18.68
N SER A 66 18.69 17.15 -18.78
CA SER A 66 18.36 18.50 -18.33
C SER A 66 18.45 18.63 -16.80
N GLU A 67 18.95 19.78 -16.35
CA GLU A 67 19.01 20.10 -14.92
C GLU A 67 17.60 20.22 -14.32
N ALA A 68 16.67 20.80 -15.08
CA ALA A 68 15.25 20.89 -14.72
C ALA A 68 14.62 19.50 -14.48
N PHE A 69 14.94 18.49 -15.32
CA PHE A 69 14.49 17.12 -15.11
C PHE A 69 15.01 16.58 -13.78
N ARG A 70 16.32 16.73 -13.51
CA ARG A 70 16.94 16.19 -12.28
C ARG A 70 16.33 16.80 -11.02
N GLU A 71 16.11 18.11 -11.00
CA GLU A 71 15.49 18.80 -9.87
C GLU A 71 14.04 18.34 -9.66
N GLN A 72 13.24 18.29 -10.73
CA GLN A 72 11.84 17.88 -10.63
C GLN A 72 11.69 16.39 -10.30
N ALA A 73 12.55 15.54 -10.85
CA ALA A 73 12.60 14.11 -10.54
C ALA A 73 12.92 13.88 -9.06
N ALA A 74 13.94 14.57 -8.52
CA ALA A 74 14.29 14.47 -7.11
C ALA A 74 13.11 14.88 -6.19
N ARG A 75 12.45 16.00 -6.50
CA ARG A 75 11.26 16.44 -5.75
C ARG A 75 10.12 15.44 -5.80
N LEU A 76 9.83 14.87 -6.99
CA LEU A 76 8.79 13.84 -7.14
C LEU A 76 9.12 12.58 -6.34
N THR A 77 10.38 12.13 -6.39
CA THR A 77 10.83 10.96 -5.62
C THR A 77 10.72 11.21 -4.12
N GLU A 78 11.13 12.37 -3.63
CA GLU A 78 11.01 12.74 -2.21
C GLU A 78 9.54 12.75 -1.76
N GLN A 79 8.66 13.39 -2.52
CA GLN A 79 7.22 13.42 -2.24
C GLN A 79 6.60 12.02 -2.19
N THR A 80 6.93 11.15 -3.14
CA THR A 80 6.43 9.76 -3.15
C THR A 80 7.00 8.96 -1.97
N ASN A 81 8.27 9.13 -1.64
CA ASN A 81 8.88 8.45 -0.49
C ASN A 81 8.21 8.87 0.83
N GLU A 82 7.91 10.16 1.00
CA GLU A 82 7.14 10.63 2.15
C GLU A 82 5.75 10.00 2.22
N GLN A 83 5.05 9.90 1.09
CA GLN A 83 3.72 9.28 1.03
C GLN A 83 3.79 7.79 1.38
N LEU A 84 4.79 7.07 0.86
CA LEU A 84 5.01 5.66 1.19
C LEU A 84 5.35 5.50 2.68
N ALA A 85 6.24 6.33 3.23
CA ALA A 85 6.59 6.29 4.65
C ALA A 85 5.37 6.55 5.55
N ARG A 86 4.50 7.51 5.21
CA ARG A 86 3.26 7.77 5.94
C ARG A 86 2.31 6.57 5.88
N ARG A 87 2.21 5.91 4.72
CA ARG A 87 1.37 4.74 4.53
C ARG A 87 1.88 3.54 5.31
N ASP A 88 3.20 3.32 5.29
CA ASP A 88 3.85 2.23 6.02
C ASP A 88 3.76 2.45 7.53
N ALA A 89 3.94 3.70 8.00
CA ALA A 89 3.69 4.06 9.40
C ALA A 89 2.25 3.82 9.82
N ALA A 90 1.26 4.18 8.99
CA ALA A 90 -0.15 3.90 9.27
C ALA A 90 -0.46 2.40 9.31
N ALA A 91 0.13 1.60 8.40
CA ALA A 91 -0.01 0.16 8.40
C ALA A 91 0.63 -0.47 9.65
N GLN A 92 1.80 0.00 10.05
CA GLN A 92 2.48 -0.44 11.26
C GLN A 92 1.69 -0.07 12.52
N GLN A 93 1.13 1.13 12.58
CA GLN A 93 0.28 1.58 13.68
C GLN A 93 -0.97 0.70 13.81
N ALA A 94 -1.64 0.40 12.69
CA ALA A 94 -2.80 -0.51 12.70
C ALA A 94 -2.43 -1.92 13.22
N LEU A 95 -1.23 -2.43 12.88
CA LEU A 95 -0.75 -3.70 13.42
C LEU A 95 -0.50 -3.64 14.94
N ILE A 96 0.03 -2.51 15.44
CA ILE A 96 0.27 -2.29 16.87
C ILE A 96 -1.06 -2.26 17.62
N GLU A 97 -2.00 -1.40 17.20
CA GLU A 97 -3.33 -1.26 17.83
C GLU A 97 -4.06 -2.59 17.88
N ALA A 98 -4.06 -3.31 16.75
CA ALA A 98 -4.67 -4.60 16.69
C ALA A 98 -3.98 -5.58 17.67
N ASN A 99 -2.64 -5.64 17.73
CA ASN A 99 -1.96 -6.47 18.73
C ASN A 99 -2.28 -6.07 20.19
N GLU A 100 -2.54 -4.80 20.47
CA GLU A 100 -3.01 -4.36 21.79
C GLU A 100 -4.41 -4.90 22.10
N ASP A 101 -5.33 -4.86 21.14
CA ASP A 101 -6.68 -5.42 21.32
C ASP A 101 -6.63 -6.93 21.61
N TYR A 102 -5.76 -7.67 20.91
CA TYR A 102 -5.52 -9.08 21.21
C TYR A 102 -5.04 -9.28 22.65
N ARG A 103 -4.06 -8.47 23.11
CA ARG A 103 -3.54 -8.56 24.47
C ARG A 103 -4.59 -8.21 25.52
N ARG A 104 -5.45 -7.22 25.27
CA ARG A 104 -6.56 -6.88 26.18
C ARG A 104 -7.55 -8.03 26.29
N ALA A 105 -7.96 -8.62 25.17
CA ALA A 105 -8.85 -9.77 25.15
C ALA A 105 -8.24 -11.00 25.85
N GLU A 106 -6.95 -11.25 25.66
CA GLU A 106 -6.21 -12.32 26.34
C GLU A 106 -6.22 -12.12 27.87
N LEU A 107 -5.95 -10.90 28.35
CA LEU A 107 -5.98 -10.57 29.78
C LEU A 107 -7.39 -10.69 30.37
N GLU A 108 -8.43 -10.29 29.64
CA GLU A 108 -9.81 -10.44 30.07
C GLU A 108 -10.20 -11.91 30.22
N ILE A 109 -9.82 -12.76 29.26
CA ILE A 109 -10.05 -14.22 29.35
C ILE A 109 -9.33 -14.79 30.57
N VAL A 110 -8.05 -14.45 30.77
CA VAL A 110 -7.30 -14.94 31.94
C VAL A 110 -7.96 -14.50 33.24
N ARG A 111 -8.38 -13.22 33.33
CA ARG A 111 -9.04 -12.69 34.53
C ARG A 111 -10.37 -13.40 34.80
N ASP A 112 -11.23 -13.54 33.79
CA ASP A 112 -12.53 -14.23 33.91
C ASP A 112 -12.34 -15.67 34.41
N TYR A 113 -11.37 -16.39 33.86
CA TYR A 113 -11.12 -17.78 34.24
C TYR A 113 -10.43 -17.93 35.60
N MET A 114 -9.71 -16.91 36.08
CA MET A 114 -9.16 -16.90 37.43
C MET A 114 -10.23 -16.65 38.50
N THR A 115 -11.32 -15.96 38.16
CA THR A 115 -12.42 -15.63 39.08
C THR A 115 -13.64 -16.55 38.97
N ARG A 116 -13.74 -17.36 37.91
CA ARG A 116 -14.82 -18.32 37.72
C ARG A 116 -14.65 -19.54 38.62
N ASP A 117 -15.79 -20.06 39.07
CA ASP A 117 -15.85 -21.32 39.78
C ASP A 117 -15.66 -22.49 38.81
N PHE A 118 -14.63 -23.28 39.07
CA PHE A 118 -14.36 -24.55 38.38
C PHE A 118 -14.36 -25.68 39.40
N VAL A 119 -14.78 -26.87 38.96
CA VAL A 119 -14.79 -28.08 39.79
C VAL A 119 -13.38 -28.45 40.28
N ASP A 120 -12.37 -28.21 39.44
CA ASP A 120 -10.97 -28.45 39.74
C ASP A 120 -10.04 -27.59 38.87
N GLU A 121 -8.77 -27.53 39.28
CA GLU A 121 -7.72 -26.76 38.60
C GLU A 121 -7.42 -27.24 37.18
N GLN A 122 -7.47 -28.55 36.91
CA GLN A 122 -7.21 -29.07 35.57
C GLN A 122 -8.32 -28.68 34.59
N SER A 123 -9.57 -28.71 35.03
CA SER A 123 -10.73 -28.27 34.25
C SER A 123 -10.63 -26.79 33.88
N ARG A 124 -10.21 -25.95 34.84
CA ARG A 124 -9.91 -24.53 34.59
C ARG A 124 -8.82 -24.36 33.54
N GLN A 125 -7.69 -25.06 33.70
CA GLN A 125 -6.56 -24.96 32.78
C GLN A 125 -6.89 -25.43 31.36
N ARG A 126 -7.67 -26.51 31.21
CA ARG A 126 -8.11 -27.00 29.89
C ARG A 126 -9.01 -25.99 29.20
N ALA A 127 -10.02 -25.48 29.91
CA ALA A 127 -10.97 -24.52 29.34
C ALA A 127 -10.28 -23.19 29.00
N LEU A 128 -9.35 -22.72 29.84
CA LEU A 128 -8.54 -21.53 29.57
C LEU A 128 -7.68 -21.72 28.31
N ARG A 129 -6.96 -22.83 28.19
CA ARG A 129 -6.14 -23.12 27.00
C ARG A 129 -6.96 -23.16 25.73
N GLN A 130 -8.12 -23.83 25.76
CA GLN A 130 -9.02 -23.89 24.62
C GLN A 130 -9.49 -22.48 24.22
N ARG A 131 -9.91 -21.66 25.18
CA ARG A 131 -10.41 -20.31 24.89
C ARG A 131 -9.33 -19.37 24.35
N LEU A 132 -8.11 -19.45 24.86
CA LEU A 132 -6.96 -18.71 24.33
C LEU A 132 -6.59 -19.18 22.91
N GLN A 133 -6.70 -20.49 22.64
CA GLN A 133 -6.46 -21.03 21.31
C GLN A 133 -7.53 -20.59 20.30
N GLU A 134 -8.80 -20.50 20.72
CA GLU A 134 -9.89 -19.92 19.91
C GLU A 134 -9.66 -18.43 19.63
N LEU A 135 -9.26 -17.64 20.63
CA LEU A 135 -8.92 -16.24 20.43
C LEU A 135 -7.78 -16.11 19.39
N ARG A 136 -6.72 -16.90 19.56
CA ARG A 136 -5.58 -16.91 18.64
C ARG A 136 -5.98 -17.33 17.22
N SER A 137 -6.84 -18.35 17.07
CA SER A 137 -7.27 -18.79 15.75
C SER A 137 -8.06 -17.70 15.04
N VAL A 138 -9.02 -17.05 15.70
CA VAL A 138 -9.78 -15.93 15.13
C VAL A 138 -8.85 -14.78 14.72
N TYR A 139 -7.90 -14.47 15.59
CA TYR A 139 -7.02 -13.32 15.41
C TYR A 139 -6.00 -13.47 14.26
N TYR A 140 -5.46 -14.68 14.08
CA TYR A 140 -4.46 -14.95 13.04
C TYR A 140 -5.03 -15.57 11.76
N SER A 141 -6.22 -16.19 11.79
CA SER A 141 -6.90 -16.67 10.57
C SER A 141 -7.52 -15.52 9.77
N GLY A 142 -8.00 -14.45 10.43
CA GLY A 142 -8.42 -13.21 9.76
C GLY A 142 -7.26 -12.37 9.18
N ARG A 143 -6.00 -12.75 9.44
CA ARG A 143 -4.78 -12.13 8.92
C ARG A 143 -4.04 -12.99 7.89
N SER A 144 -4.56 -14.17 7.54
CA SER A 144 -4.01 -15.04 6.48
C SER A 144 -4.45 -14.63 5.07
N THR A 145 -4.61 -13.33 4.84
CA THR A 145 -4.60 -12.73 3.50
C THR A 145 -3.34 -11.88 3.42
N ALA A 146 -2.21 -12.55 3.13
CA ALA A 146 -1.14 -11.88 2.43
C ALA A 146 -1.75 -11.12 1.24
N PRO A 147 -1.34 -9.88 0.95
CA PRO A 147 -1.83 -9.21 -0.24
C PRO A 147 -1.50 -10.10 -1.44
N ASP A 148 -2.54 -10.64 -2.08
CA ASP A 148 -2.39 -11.31 -3.36
C ASP A 148 -1.72 -10.32 -4.31
N ARG A 149 -0.63 -10.82 -4.90
CA ARG A 149 0.27 -10.13 -5.81
C ARG A 149 -0.42 -9.65 -7.08
#